data_AF-X1R0E5-F1
#
_entry.id   AF-X1R0E5-F1
#
_cell.length_a   1.000
_cell.length_b   1.000
_cell.length_c   1.000
_cell.angle_alpha   90.00
_cell.angle_beta   90.00
_cell.angle_gamma   90.00
#
_symmetry.space_group_name_H-M   'P 1'
#
loop_
_entity.id
_entity.type
_entity.pdbx_description
1 polymer ?
#
loop_
_entity_poly.entity_id
_entity_poly.type
_entity_poly.pdbx_seq_one_letter_code
_entity_poly.pdbx_strand_id
1 'polypeptide(L)' 'PLQMLMVLTRLGNGSKMIITGDITQIDLDTSQRSGMVEAIETLRRIKGIAVVELTRRDIVRHRLVQNIVRAYKKKTKAKS' A
#
# COMPACT_ATOMS: atom_id res chain seq x y z
N PRO A 1 0.03 -14.94 10.75
CA PRO A 1 -1.22 -14.43 10.13
C PRO A 1 -2.17 -13.76 11.16
N LEU A 2 -1.68 -12.75 11.88
CA LEU A 2 -2.46 -11.96 12.86
C LEU A 2 -2.09 -10.48 12.86
N GLN A 3 -1.21 -10.04 11.94
CA GLN A 3 -0.58 -8.71 11.99
C GLN A 3 -1.62 -7.59 12.03
N MET A 4 -2.56 -7.62 11.08
CA MET A 4 -3.58 -6.58 11.00
C MET A 4 -4.67 -6.74 12.05
N LEU A 5 -5.03 -7.98 12.40
CA LEU A 5 -6.04 -8.22 13.45
C LEU A 5 -5.60 -7.63 14.79
N MET A 6 -4.33 -7.79 15.16
CA MET A 6 -3.76 -7.21 16.39
C MET A 6 -3.83 -5.69 16.40
N VAL A 7 -3.67 -5.03 15.26
CA VAL A 7 -3.73 -3.56 15.16
C VAL A 7 -5.18 -3.06 15.16
N LEU A 8 -6.02 -3.63 14.30
CA LEU A 8 -7.39 -3.18 14.08
C LEU A 8 -8.26 -3.32 15.34
N THR A 9 -8.00 -4.34 16.16
CA THR A 9 -8.73 -4.58 17.42
C THR A 9 -8.35 -3.62 18.55
N ARG A 10 -7.37 -2.72 18.35
CA ARG A 10 -7.01 -1.65 19.31
C ARG A 10 -7.85 -0.39 19.14
N LEU A 11 -8.73 -0.32 18.13
CA LEU A 11 -9.58 0.84 17.89
C LEU A 11 -10.60 1.01 19.02
N GLY A 12 -10.53 2.16 19.71
CA GLY A 12 -11.46 2.52 20.79
C GLY A 12 -12.68 3.33 20.33
N ASN A 13 -13.62 3.56 21.25
CA ASN A 13 -14.81 4.37 20.99
C ASN A 13 -14.45 5.80 20.56
N GLY A 14 -15.23 6.36 19.63
CA GLY A 14 -15.04 7.72 19.10
C GLY A 14 -13.76 7.93 18.28
N SER A 15 -12.97 6.88 18.05
CA SER A 15 -11.71 6.96 17.30
C SER A 15 -11.90 6.68 15.81
N LYS A 16 -10.92 7.12 15.01
CA LYS A 16 -10.78 6.74 13.59
C LYS A 16 -9.38 6.19 13.38
N MET A 17 -9.24 5.20 12.51
CA MET A 17 -7.96 4.62 12.14
C MET A 17 -7.81 4.66 10.61
N ILE A 18 -6.66 5.12 10.16
CA ILE A 18 -6.26 5.12 8.76
C ILE A 18 -4.98 4.31 8.68
N ILE A 19 -4.97 3.30 7.82
CA ILE A 19 -3.81 2.44 7.59
C ILE A 19 -3.40 2.64 6.14
N THR A 20 -2.13 2.96 5.93
CA THR A 20 -1.55 3.19 4.61
C THR A 20 -0.43 2.19 4.36
N GLY A 21 -0.27 1.75 3.12
CA GLY A 21 0.86 0.94 2.68
C GLY A 21 0.85 0.70 1.18
N ASP A 22 1.94 0.12 0.67
CA ASP A 22 2.07 -0.28 -0.72
C ASP A 22 2.07 -1.81 -0.79
N ILE A 23 0.98 -2.39 -1.30
CA ILE A 23 0.83 -3.84 -1.44
C ILE A 23 1.81 -4.47 -2.45
N THR A 24 2.52 -3.65 -3.23
CA THR A 24 3.55 -4.13 -4.17
C THR A 24 4.93 -4.26 -3.53
N GLN A 25 5.11 -3.76 -2.29
CA GLN A 25 6.36 -3.80 -1.54
C GLN A 25 6.22 -4.74 -0.33
N ILE A 26 6.19 -6.04 -0.60
CA ILE A 26 6.08 -7.08 0.44
C ILE A 26 7.46 -7.68 0.67
N ASP A 27 8.11 -7.29 1.77
CA ASP A 27 9.38 -7.84 2.23
C ASP A 27 9.15 -8.98 3.25
N LEU A 28 8.28 -9.92 2.91
CA LEU A 28 8.03 -11.12 3.71
C LEU A 28 8.56 -12.36 3.00
N ASP A 29 8.88 -13.40 3.78
CA ASP A 29 9.17 -14.71 3.22
C ASP A 29 8.00 -15.19 2.35
N THR A 30 8.29 -15.94 1.28
CA THR A 30 7.27 -16.38 0.31
C THR A 30 6.20 -17.27 0.91
N SER A 31 6.48 -17.92 2.04
CA SER A 31 5.52 -18.73 2.81
C SER A 31 4.55 -17.88 3.62
N GLN A 32 4.83 -16.58 3.80
CA GLN A 32 4.06 -15.69 4.65
C GLN A 32 3.19 -14.73 3.83
N ARG A 33 1.89 -14.79 4.08
CA ARG A 33 0.93 -13.84 3.50
C ARG A 33 1.05 -12.47 4.16
N SER A 34 0.99 -11.41 3.36
CA SER A 34 0.90 -10.02 3.85
C SER A 34 -0.39 -9.80 4.64
N GLY A 35 -0.27 -9.28 5.86
CA GLY A 35 -1.43 -8.94 6.69
C GLY A 35 -2.32 -7.87 6.06
N MET A 36 -1.73 -6.90 5.34
CA MET A 36 -2.50 -5.83 4.68
C MET A 36 -3.36 -6.39 3.54
N VAL A 37 -2.80 -7.29 2.73
CA VAL A 37 -3.55 -7.97 1.64
C VAL A 37 -4.69 -8.80 2.22
N GLU A 38 -4.41 -9.60 3.25
CA GLU A 38 -5.42 -10.38 3.97
C GLU A 38 -6.54 -9.51 4.54
N ALA A 39 -6.19 -8.39 5.19
CA ALA A 39 -7.16 -7.47 5.78
C ALA A 39 -8.04 -6.78 4.73
N ILE A 40 -7.47 -6.35 3.59
CA ILE A 40 -8.24 -5.77 2.50
C ILE A 40 -9.29 -6.76 1.99
N GLU A 41 -8.91 -8.01 1.74
CA GLU A 41 -9.82 -9.03 1.24
C GLU A 41 -10.92 -9.37 2.26
N THR A 42 -10.54 -9.51 3.53
CA THR A 42 -11.45 -9.92 4.61
C THR A 42 -12.46 -8.82 4.97
N LEU A 43 -12.02 -7.56 4.99
CA LEU A 43 -12.80 -6.45 5.57
C LEU A 43 -13.56 -5.63 4.54
N ARG A 44 -13.38 -5.89 3.22
CA ARG A 44 -13.95 -5.09 2.11
C ARG A 44 -15.48 -4.91 2.17
N ARG A 45 -16.20 -5.82 2.84
CA ARG A 45 -17.66 -5.84 2.91
C ARG A 45 -18.22 -5.40 4.26
N ILE A 46 -17.36 -4.99 5.19
CA ILE A 46 -17.79 -4.55 6.53
C ILE A 46 -18.25 -3.09 6.47
N LYS A 47 -19.49 -2.85 6.91
CA LYS A 47 -20.03 -1.49 7.03
C LYS A 47 -19.17 -0.65 7.98
N GLY A 48 -18.76 0.53 7.53
CA GLY A 48 -17.92 1.46 8.31
C GLY A 48 -16.43 1.35 8.01
N ILE A 49 -16.00 0.42 7.16
CA ILE A 49 -14.62 0.33 6.65
C ILE A 49 -14.60 0.70 5.17
N ALA A 50 -13.68 1.58 4.79
CA ALA A 50 -13.44 1.95 3.40
C ALA A 50 -12.03 1.53 2.99
N VAL A 51 -11.90 0.96 1.79
CA VAL A 51 -10.61 0.67 1.16
C VAL A 51 -10.42 1.66 0.01
N VAL A 52 -9.35 2.44 0.07
CA VAL A 52 -9.01 3.43 -0.96
C VAL A 52 -7.71 2.99 -1.63
N GLU A 53 -7.80 2.62 -2.91
CA GLU A 53 -6.64 2.27 -3.72
C GLU A 53 -6.16 3.51 -4.48
N LEU A 54 -4.91 3.91 -4.23
CA LEU A 54 -4.24 4.99 -4.95
C LEU A 54 -3.41 4.41 -6.08
N THR A 55 -3.54 4.98 -7.26
CA THR A 55 -2.86 4.53 -8.47
C THR A 55 -1.74 5.50 -8.85
N ARG A 56 -1.01 5.17 -9.93
CA ARG A 56 -0.01 6.09 -10.51
C ARG A 56 -0.59 7.44 -10.92
N ARG A 57 -1.90 7.53 -11.18
CA ARG A 57 -2.59 8.77 -11.57
C ARG A 57 -2.69 9.75 -10.39
N ASP A 58 -2.70 9.23 -9.18
CA ASP A 58 -2.84 10.00 -7.95
C ASP A 58 -1.49 10.53 -7.41
N ILE A 59 -0.39 10.15 -8.07
CA ILE A 59 0.96 10.54 -7.68
C ILE A 59 1.30 11.93 -8.24
N VAL A 60 1.24 12.94 -7.37
CA VAL A 60 1.77 14.27 -7.66
C VAL A 60 3.26 14.31 -7.31
N ARG A 61 4.12 14.52 -8.32
CA ARG A 61 5.57 14.68 -8.13
C ARG A 61 6.04 16.00 -8.69
N HIS A 62 6.96 16.63 -7.98
CA HIS A 62 7.68 17.80 -8.47
C HIS A 62 8.32 17.53 -9.84
N ARG A 63 8.31 18.54 -10.73
CA ARG A 63 8.80 18.41 -12.12
C ARG A 63 10.23 17.88 -12.18
N LEU A 64 11.10 18.33 -11.27
CA LEU A 64 12.49 17.86 -11.17
C LEU A 64 12.56 16.35 -10.89
N VAL A 65 11.78 15.83 -9.94
CA VAL A 65 11.74 14.40 -9.61
C VAL A 65 11.28 13.58 -10.81
N GLN A 66 10.26 14.06 -11.54
CA GLN A 66 9.82 13.39 -12.77
C GLN A 66 10.94 13.33 -13.82
N ASN A 67 11.70 14.42 -13.99
CA ASN A 67 12.83 14.46 -14.91
C ASN A 67 13.93 13.47 -14.51
N ILE A 68 14.28 13.40 -13.22
CA ILE A 68 15.24 12.44 -12.67
C ILE A 68 14.80 11.00 -12.97
N VAL A 69 13.56 10.65 -12.61
CA VAL A 69 13.02 9.29 -12.85
C VAL A 69 13.03 8.94 -14.35
N ARG A 70 12.69 9.88 -15.23
CA ARG A 70 12.74 9.67 -16.69
C ARG A 70 14.17 9.43 -17.17
N ALA A 71 15.16 10.18 -16.66
CA ALA A 71 16.56 10.01 -17.03
C ALA A 71 17.08 8.60 -16.66
N TYR A 72 16.79 8.13 -15.44
CA TYR A 72 17.17 6.78 -15.01
C TYR A 72 16.48 5.69 -15.84
N LYS A 73 15.17 5.83 -16.12
CA LYS A 73 14.44 4.86 -16.98
C LYS A 73 15.02 4.74 -18.39
N LYS A 74 15.48 5.84 -19.00
CA LYS A 74 16.12 5.82 -20.32
C LYS A 74 17.44 5.04 -20.28
N LYS A 75 18.26 5.24 -19.24
CA LYS A 75 19.51 4.50 -19.04
C LYS A 75 19.29 3.00 -18.91
N THR A 76 18.26 2.57 -18.19
CA THR A 76 17.96 1.14 -18.00
C THR A 76 17.46 0.49 -19.29
N LYS A 77 16.62 1.18 -20.08
CA LYS A 77 16.11 0.66 -21.35
C LYS A 77 17.16 0.56 -22.47
N ALA A 78 18.19 1.40 -22.45
CA ALA A 78 19.26 1.36 -23.45
C ALA A 78 20.26 0.20 -23.23
N LYS A 79 20.11 -0.57 -22.16
CA LYS A 79 20.95 -1.74 -21.82
C LYS A 79 20.24 -3.08 -22.03
N SER A 80 19.08 -3.08 -22.69
CA SER A 80 18.26 -4.27 -22.97
C SER A 80 18.08 -4.44 -24.47
#